data_AF-A0A1V5DUB6-F1
#
_entry.id   AF-A0A1V5DUB6-F1
#
_cell.length_a   1.000
_cell.length_b   1.000
_cell.length_c   1.000
_cell.angle_alpha   90.00
_cell.angle_beta   90.00
_cell.angle_gamma   90.00
#
_symmetry.space_group_name_H-M   'P 1'
#
loop_
_entity.id
_entity.type
_entity.pdbx_description
1 polymer ?
#
loop_
_entity_poly.entity_id
_entity_poly.type
_entity_poly.pdbx_seq_one_letter_code
_entity_poly.pdbx_strand_id
1 'polypeptide(L)'
;MGFAEVTKYNITPGWHQPASALGVMINKKSWDALTPELKYVIEIAAQANMSQMSAYYDHLNVESLKKFEQAGTTVYKLSDADLRTIEKYAWEWVEQQAAKSPDYKKVAQSYFQYMKDYAKIRSYNEPFGHGRNLSSYPNIGLK
;
A
#
# COMPACT_ATOMS: atom_id res chain seq x y z
N MET A 1 0.18 -18.22 6.30
CA MET A 1 1.29 -18.72 5.46
C MET A 1 2.39 -19.41 6.25
N GLY A 2 2.51 -19.22 7.57
CA GLY A 2 3.49 -19.97 8.38
C GLY A 2 4.94 -19.50 8.24
N PHE A 3 5.21 -18.34 7.62
CA PHE A 3 6.60 -17.88 7.42
C PHE A 3 7.40 -17.71 8.71
N ALA A 4 6.74 -17.45 9.85
CA ALA A 4 7.38 -17.40 11.17
C ALA A 4 8.02 -18.75 11.57
N GLU A 5 7.65 -19.86 10.94
CA GLU A 5 8.23 -21.19 11.19
C GLU A 5 9.58 -21.38 10.47
N VAL A 6 9.87 -20.58 9.44
CA VAL A 6 11.06 -20.75 8.58
C VAL A 6 11.98 -19.52 8.55
N THR A 7 11.55 -18.38 9.06
CA THR A 7 12.39 -17.18 9.24
C THR A 7 12.13 -16.52 10.58
N LYS A 8 13.18 -15.92 11.15
CA LYS A 8 13.13 -15.14 12.39
C LYS A 8 12.87 -13.65 12.15
N TYR A 9 12.99 -13.19 10.90
CA TYR A 9 12.99 -11.76 10.58
C TYR A 9 11.78 -11.36 9.74
N ASN A 10 11.12 -10.29 10.18
CA ASN A 10 10.10 -9.58 9.42
C ASN A 10 10.64 -8.19 9.06
N ILE A 11 10.88 -7.92 7.78
CA ILE A 11 11.55 -6.71 7.31
C ILE A 11 10.54 -5.59 7.03
N THR A 12 10.83 -4.38 7.51
CA THR A 12 9.97 -3.19 7.37
C THR A 12 10.81 -1.94 6.99
N PRO A 13 10.25 -0.91 6.32
CA PRO A 13 8.93 -0.87 5.71
C PRO A 13 8.85 -1.78 4.48
N GLY A 14 7.62 -2.20 4.13
CA GLY A 14 7.30 -2.85 2.86
C GLY A 14 7.43 -1.88 1.68
N TRP A 15 8.66 -1.44 1.39
CA TRP A 15 8.97 -0.40 0.40
C TRP A 15 8.48 -0.73 -1.01
N HIS A 16 8.41 -2.03 -1.35
CA HIS A 16 7.98 -2.51 -2.66
C HIS A 16 6.47 -2.38 -2.88
N GLN A 17 5.68 -2.26 -1.81
CA GLN A 17 4.22 -2.23 -1.87
C GLN A 17 3.64 -1.42 -0.68
N PRO A 18 3.82 -0.08 -0.67
CA PRO A 18 3.36 0.77 0.43
C PRO A 18 1.82 0.88 0.52
N ALA A 19 1.12 0.55 -0.57
CA ALA A 19 -0.32 0.40 -0.63
C ALA A 19 -0.68 -0.65 -1.68
N SER A 20 -1.77 -1.38 -1.44
CA SER A 20 -2.27 -2.43 -2.33
C SER A 20 -3.58 -1.99 -2.96
N ALA A 21 -3.53 -1.48 -4.19
CA ALA A 21 -4.73 -1.29 -4.99
C ALA A 21 -5.12 -2.64 -5.62
N LEU A 22 -6.17 -3.26 -5.11
CA LEU A 22 -6.75 -4.47 -5.69
C LEU A 22 -7.97 -4.11 -6.54
N GLY A 23 -8.37 -5.04 -7.39
CA GLY A 23 -9.53 -4.89 -8.24
C GLY A 23 -9.97 -6.21 -8.85
N VAL A 24 -11.00 -6.14 -9.67
CA VAL A 24 -11.50 -7.28 -10.45
C VAL A 24 -11.10 -7.11 -11.90
N MET A 25 -10.61 -8.18 -12.52
CA MET A 25 -10.40 -8.26 -13.96
C MET A 25 -11.55 -9.07 -14.55
N ILE A 26 -12.27 -8.48 -15.51
CA ILE A 26 -13.46 -9.08 -16.13
C ILE A 26 -13.18 -9.27 -17.61
N ASN A 27 -13.55 -10.44 -18.15
CA ASN A 27 -13.46 -10.68 -19.59
C ASN A 27 -14.26 -9.62 -20.35
N LYS A 28 -13.64 -9.02 -21.37
CA LYS A 28 -14.25 -7.93 -22.14
C LYS A 28 -15.60 -8.30 -22.76
N LYS A 29 -15.74 -9.50 -23.35
CA LYS A 29 -17.01 -9.93 -23.96
C LYS A 29 -18.10 -10.10 -22.91
N SER A 30 -17.76 -10.69 -21.76
CA SER A 30 -18.69 -10.82 -20.64
C SER A 30 -19.11 -9.45 -20.11
N TRP A 31 -18.17 -8.52 -19.95
CA TRP A 31 -18.48 -7.15 -19.54
C TRP A 31 -19.40 -6.47 -20.54
N ASP A 32 -19.08 -6.53 -21.83
CA ASP A 32 -19.85 -5.87 -22.89
C ASP A 32 -21.29 -6.39 -22.99
N ALA A 33 -21.53 -7.66 -22.65
CA ALA A 33 -22.85 -8.29 -22.62
C ALA A 33 -23.75 -7.88 -21.44
N LEU A 34 -23.20 -7.22 -20.41
CA LEU A 34 -23.99 -6.73 -19.28
C LEU A 34 -24.80 -5.48 -19.63
N THR A 35 -25.97 -5.35 -19.01
CA THR A 35 -26.75 -4.10 -19.06
C THR A 35 -26.00 -2.97 -18.36
N PRO A 36 -26.28 -1.69 -18.70
CA PRO A 36 -25.68 -0.55 -18.02
C PRO A 36 -25.85 -0.57 -16.50
N GLU A 37 -27.00 -1.02 -16.01
CA GLU A 37 -27.32 -1.13 -14.59
C GLU A 37 -26.41 -2.16 -13.90
N LEU A 38 -26.20 -3.32 -14.52
CA LEU A 38 -25.32 -4.36 -13.96
C LEU A 38 -23.85 -3.95 -13.97
N LYS A 39 -23.40 -3.24 -15.03
CA LYS A 39 -22.05 -2.65 -15.06
C LYS A 39 -21.85 -1.69 -13.89
N TYR A 40 -22.82 -0.80 -13.67
CA TYR A 40 -22.79 0.15 -12.58
C TYR A 40 -22.75 -0.54 -11.21
N VAL A 41 -23.59 -1.57 -10.99
CA VAL A 41 -23.56 -2.34 -9.73
C VAL A 41 -22.19 -2.96 -9.47
N ILE A 42 -21.54 -3.52 -10.50
CA ILE A 42 -20.20 -4.12 -10.35
C ILE A 42 -19.14 -3.05 -10.05
N GLU A 43 -19.19 -1.89 -10.71
CA GLU A 43 -18.27 -0.79 -10.45
C GLU A 43 -18.39 -0.31 -8.99
N ILE A 44 -19.61 -0.11 -8.50
CA ILE A 44 -19.86 0.29 -7.12
C ILE A 44 -19.41 -0.80 -6.14
N ALA A 45 -19.71 -2.08 -6.42
CA ALA A 45 -19.28 -3.17 -5.58
C ALA A 45 -17.74 -3.27 -5.50
N ALA A 46 -17.04 -3.11 -6.62
CA ALA A 46 -15.58 -3.12 -6.64
C ALA A 46 -14.97 -1.96 -5.83
N GLN A 47 -15.52 -0.74 -5.98
CA GLN A 47 -15.09 0.43 -5.21
C GLN A 47 -15.34 0.24 -3.71
N ALA A 48 -16.56 -0.17 -3.34
CA ALA A 48 -16.94 -0.41 -1.95
C ALA A 48 -16.07 -1.50 -1.31
N ASN A 49 -15.81 -2.59 -2.04
CA ASN A 49 -14.95 -3.66 -1.56
C ASN A 49 -13.52 -3.17 -1.33
N MET A 50 -12.95 -2.35 -2.22
CA MET A 50 -11.62 -1.79 -2.01
C MET A 50 -11.56 -0.95 -0.72
N SER A 51 -12.54 -0.07 -0.48
CA SER A 51 -12.60 0.72 0.75
C SER A 51 -12.78 -0.13 2.01
N GLN A 52 -13.66 -1.13 1.97
CA GLN A 52 -13.87 -2.05 3.09
C GLN A 52 -12.61 -2.87 3.38
N MET A 53 -11.94 -3.35 2.34
CA MET A 53 -10.74 -4.16 2.46
C MET A 53 -9.58 -3.39 3.11
N SER A 54 -9.39 -2.12 2.77
CA SER A 54 -8.39 -1.27 3.45
C SER A 54 -8.62 -1.22 4.96
N ALA A 55 -9.83 -0.89 5.40
CA ALA A 55 -10.16 -0.82 6.82
C ALA A 55 -10.06 -2.19 7.52
N TYR A 56 -10.48 -3.24 6.82
CA TYR A 56 -10.41 -4.61 7.33
C TYR A 56 -8.97 -5.06 7.57
N TYR A 57 -8.05 -4.81 6.63
CA TYR A 57 -6.64 -5.16 6.81
C TYR A 57 -5.96 -4.33 7.90
N ASP A 58 -6.26 -3.03 8.00
CA ASP A 58 -5.71 -2.20 9.08
C ASP A 58 -6.08 -2.76 10.46
N HIS A 59 -7.32 -3.21 10.64
CA HIS A 59 -7.76 -3.88 11.86
C HIS A 59 -7.03 -5.22 12.08
N LEU A 60 -6.99 -6.09 11.06
CA LEU A 60 -6.36 -7.40 11.17
C LEU A 60 -4.85 -7.34 11.38
N ASN A 61 -4.18 -6.27 10.92
CA ASN A 61 -2.75 -6.07 11.13
C ASN A 61 -2.40 -5.96 12.61
N VAL A 62 -3.29 -5.39 13.44
CA VAL A 62 -3.11 -5.32 14.91
C VAL A 62 -3.05 -6.71 15.53
N GLU A 63 -3.97 -7.60 15.15
CA GLU A 63 -4.00 -8.97 15.67
C GLU A 63 -2.84 -9.81 15.09
N SER A 64 -2.51 -9.61 13.83
CA SER A 64 -1.44 -10.34 13.14
C SER A 64 -0.06 -10.02 13.73
N LEU A 65 0.20 -8.75 14.08
CA LEU A 65 1.44 -8.36 14.73
C LEU A 65 1.64 -9.11 16.06
N LYS A 66 0.60 -9.19 16.90
CA LYS A 66 0.65 -9.95 18.17
C LYS A 66 1.02 -11.41 17.94
N LYS A 67 0.51 -12.04 16.88
CA LYS A 67 0.84 -13.43 16.53
C LYS A 67 2.32 -13.57 16.11
N PHE A 68 2.87 -12.63 15.37
CA PHE A 68 4.30 -12.63 15.01
C PHE A 68 5.20 -12.43 16.23
N GLU A 69 4.83 -11.54 17.15
CA GLU A 69 5.55 -11.32 18.41
C GLU A 69 5.53 -12.59 19.28
N GLN A 70 4.36 -13.23 19.43
CA GLN A 70 4.21 -14.49 20.16
C GLN A 70 5.02 -15.64 19.53
N ALA A 71 5.15 -15.65 18.20
CA ALA A 71 5.99 -16.60 17.48
C ALA A 71 7.50 -16.29 17.59
N GLY A 72 7.90 -15.19 18.26
CA GLY A 72 9.30 -14.81 18.44
C GLY A 72 9.94 -14.19 17.20
N THR A 73 9.14 -13.61 16.29
CA THR A 73 9.67 -12.93 15.10
C THR A 73 10.25 -11.56 15.48
N THR A 74 11.45 -11.24 14.98
CA THR A 74 12.09 -9.94 15.15
C THR A 74 11.75 -9.03 13.96
N VAL A 75 11.21 -7.85 14.25
CA VAL A 75 11.01 -6.81 13.24
C VAL A 75 12.36 -6.15 12.94
N TYR A 76 12.83 -6.27 11.70
CA TYR A 76 14.04 -5.61 11.21
C TYR A 76 13.65 -4.39 10.37
N LYS A 77 13.98 -3.19 10.85
CA LYS A 77 13.74 -1.96 10.11
C LYS A 77 14.95 -1.64 9.22
N LEU A 78 14.71 -1.51 7.91
CA LEU A 78 15.70 -1.02 6.96
C LEU A 78 16.16 0.38 7.35
N SER A 79 17.45 0.65 7.21
CA SER A 79 18.00 1.97 7.48
C SER A 79 17.58 2.96 6.40
N ASP A 80 17.57 4.26 6.72
CA ASP A 80 17.30 5.29 5.70
C ASP A 80 18.36 5.27 4.58
N ALA A 81 19.58 4.81 4.86
CA ALA A 81 20.63 4.65 3.86
C ALA A 81 20.30 3.50 2.88
N ASP A 82 19.79 2.37 3.38
CA ASP A 82 19.34 1.26 2.54
C ASP A 82 18.14 1.67 1.69
N LEU A 83 17.17 2.37 2.29
CA LEU A 83 15.99 2.86 1.57
C LEU A 83 16.36 3.84 0.45
N ARG A 84 17.31 4.77 0.68
CA ARG A 84 17.83 5.65 -0.39
C ARG A 84 18.54 4.87 -1.49
N THR A 85 19.25 3.80 -1.14
CA THR A 85 19.93 2.94 -2.12
C THR A 85 18.92 2.19 -2.99
N ILE A 86 17.89 1.61 -2.37
CA ILE A 86 16.78 0.95 -3.07
C ILE A 86 16.05 1.94 -4.00
N GLU A 87 15.75 3.14 -3.50
CA GLU A 87 15.08 4.19 -4.27
C GLU A 87 15.88 4.56 -5.52
N LYS A 88 17.20 4.74 -5.40
CA LYS A 88 18.07 4.99 -6.55
C LYS A 88 17.93 3.90 -7.63
N TYR A 89 17.99 2.63 -7.25
CA TYR A 89 17.83 1.53 -8.21
C TYR A 89 16.42 1.48 -8.82
N ALA A 90 15.39 1.83 -8.04
CA ALA A 90 14.03 1.93 -8.55
C ALA A 90 13.91 3.03 -9.62
N TRP A 91 14.57 4.18 -9.44
CA TRP A 91 14.61 5.25 -10.45
C TRP A 91 15.31 4.84 -11.72
N GLU A 92 16.48 4.22 -11.61
CA GLU A 92 17.21 3.69 -12.78
C GLU A 92 16.33 2.73 -13.59
N TRP A 93 15.58 1.85 -12.91
CA TRP A 93 14.64 0.95 -13.58
C TRP A 93 13.48 1.70 -14.24
N VAL A 94 12.84 2.63 -13.53
CA VAL A 94 11.72 3.43 -14.06
C VAL A 94 12.14 4.19 -15.32
N GLU A 95 13.32 4.83 -15.30
CA GLU A 95 13.87 5.54 -16.45
C GLU A 95 14.12 4.61 -17.64
N GLN A 96 14.73 3.45 -17.40
CA GLN A 96 14.96 2.44 -18.43
C GLN A 96 13.65 1.92 -19.05
N GLN A 97 12.62 1.66 -18.24
CA GLN A 97 11.32 1.18 -18.75
C GLN A 97 10.57 2.29 -19.50
N ALA A 98 10.62 3.53 -19.00
CA ALA A 98 10.03 4.68 -19.68
C ALA A 98 10.68 4.99 -21.02
N ALA A 99 11.98 4.71 -21.19
CA ALA A 99 12.66 4.82 -22.47
C ALA A 99 12.22 3.74 -23.48
N LYS A 100 11.77 2.57 -22.99
CA LYS A 100 11.40 1.41 -23.83
C LYS A 100 9.92 1.36 -24.20
N SER A 101 9.03 1.92 -23.38
CA SER A 101 7.58 1.82 -23.56
C SER A 101 6.88 3.17 -23.39
N PRO A 102 6.23 3.70 -24.45
CA PRO A 102 5.42 4.91 -24.36
C PRO A 102 4.29 4.81 -23.32
N ASP A 103 3.65 3.64 -23.19
CA ASP A 103 2.58 3.43 -22.22
C ASP A 103 3.12 3.44 -20.79
N TYR A 104 4.25 2.78 -20.55
CA TYR A 104 4.92 2.83 -19.25
C TYR A 104 5.30 4.26 -18.89
N LYS A 105 5.90 5.00 -19.83
CA LYS A 105 6.28 6.40 -19.64
C LYS A 105 5.07 7.26 -19.27
N LYS A 106 3.95 7.10 -19.97
CA LYS A 106 2.71 7.84 -19.70
C LYS A 106 2.20 7.60 -18.28
N VAL A 107 2.14 6.33 -17.85
CA VAL A 107 1.69 5.97 -16.49
C VAL A 107 2.67 6.49 -15.44
N ALA A 108 3.97 6.29 -15.63
CA ALA A 108 5.00 6.78 -14.71
C ALA A 108 4.96 8.30 -14.55
N GLN A 109 4.84 9.05 -15.66
CA GLN A 109 4.69 10.51 -15.62
C GLN A 109 3.47 10.94 -14.81
N SER A 110 2.30 10.34 -15.05
CA SER A 110 1.09 10.63 -14.26
C SER A 110 1.30 10.36 -12.77
N TYR A 111 1.91 9.23 -12.43
CA TYR A 111 2.13 8.81 -11.05
C TYR A 111 3.10 9.74 -10.31
N PHE A 112 4.28 9.99 -10.87
CA PHE A 112 5.30 10.83 -10.22
C PHE A 112 4.94 12.32 -10.22
N GLN A 113 4.20 12.80 -11.22
CA GLN A 113 3.69 14.16 -11.19
C GLN A 113 2.73 14.35 -10.00
N TYR A 114 1.79 13.43 -9.79
CA TYR A 114 0.93 13.47 -8.61
C TYR A 114 1.73 13.41 -7.30
N MET A 115 2.72 12.53 -7.20
CA MET A 115 3.58 12.46 -6.00
C MET A 115 4.31 13.78 -5.73
N LYS A 116 4.81 14.43 -6.78
CA LYS A 116 5.48 15.73 -6.69
C LYS A 116 4.53 16.82 -6.22
N ASP A 117 3.33 16.88 -6.80
CA ASP A 117 2.33 17.90 -6.46
C ASP A 117 1.79 17.71 -5.03
N TYR A 118 1.62 16.46 -4.61
CA TYR A 118 1.12 16.12 -3.28
C TYR A 118 2.18 16.27 -2.16
N ALA A 119 3.47 16.30 -2.49
CA ALA A 119 4.55 16.33 -1.51
C ALA A 119 4.42 17.47 -0.49
N LYS A 120 4.05 18.67 -0.95
CA LYS A 120 3.88 19.84 -0.08
C LYS A 120 2.66 19.73 0.83
N ILE A 121 1.57 19.15 0.34
CA ILE A 121 0.38 18.87 1.16
C ILE A 121 0.76 17.85 2.23
N ARG A 122 1.48 16.79 1.86
CA ARG A 122 1.93 15.76 2.79
C ARG A 122 2.78 16.34 3.92
N SER A 123 3.75 17.21 3.61
CA SER A 123 4.60 17.81 4.64
C SER A 123 3.84 18.74 5.59
N TYR A 124 2.85 19.48 5.09
CA TYR A 124 1.99 20.32 5.94
C TYR A 124 1.10 19.53 6.90
N ASN A 125 0.83 18.27 6.60
CA ASN A 125 0.04 17.41 7.46
C ASN A 125 0.89 16.66 8.48
N GLU A 126 2.22 16.78 8.47
CA GLU A 126 3.05 16.16 9.51
C GLU A 126 2.79 16.84 10.88
N PRO A 127 2.71 16.07 11.99
CA PRO A 127 2.84 14.61 12.09
C PRO A 127 1.51 13.84 11.98
N PHE A 128 0.39 14.49 11.62
CA PHE A 128 -0.97 13.94 11.71
C PHE A 128 -1.48 13.19 10.47
N GLY A 129 -0.85 13.36 9.30
CA GLY A 129 -1.02 12.57 8.06
C GLY A 129 -2.31 11.72 7.95
N HIS A 130 -2.15 10.40 7.84
CA HIS A 130 -3.24 9.41 7.92
C HIS A 130 -3.28 8.75 9.32
N GLY A 131 -2.95 9.52 10.36
CA GLY A 131 -2.74 9.03 11.72
C GLY A 131 -1.36 9.39 12.25
N ARG A 132 -1.14 9.09 13.54
CA ARG A 132 0.13 9.32 14.25
C ARG A 132 0.25 8.41 15.45
N ASN A 133 1.49 8.24 15.93
CA ASN A 133 1.71 7.71 17.27
C ASN A 133 1.50 8.82 18.30
N LEU A 134 0.62 8.57 19.27
CA LEU A 134 0.38 9.52 20.36
C LEU A 134 1.57 9.53 21.33
N SER A 135 1.95 10.71 21.81
CA SER A 135 2.97 10.86 22.85
C SER A 135 2.48 10.42 24.23
N SER A 136 1.16 10.45 24.44
CA SER A 136 0.47 9.94 25.62
C SER A 136 -0.96 9.51 25.26
N TYR A 137 -1.52 8.59 26.04
CA TYR A 137 -2.88 8.13 25.86
C TYR A 137 -3.80 8.72 26.94
N PRO A 138 -5.07 9.03 26.62
CA PRO A 138 -6.04 9.46 27.61
C PRO A 138 -6.34 8.34 28.61
N ASN A 139 -6.50 8.68 29.89
CA ASN A 139 -6.86 7.72 30.94
C ASN A 139 -8.38 7.44 30.94
N ILE A 140 -8.84 6.66 29.96
CA ILE A 140 -10.25 6.29 29.79
C ILE A 140 -10.49 4.78 29.88
N GLY A 141 -9.57 4.05 30.49
CA GLY A 141 -9.68 2.58 30.63
C GLY A 141 -9.50 1.83 29.30
N LEU A 142 -8.51 2.26 28.49
CA LEU A 142 -8.11 1.51 27.29
C LEU A 142 -7.63 0.11 27.70
N LYS A 143 -8.04 -0.92 26.94
CA LYS A 143 -7.67 -2.33 27.15
C LYS A 143 -6.35 -2.66 26.46
#